data_AF-A0A3A9BYS5-F1
#
_entry.id   AF-A0A3A9BYS5-F1
#
_cell.length_a   1.000
_cell.length_b   1.000
_cell.length_c   1.000
_cell.angle_alpha   90.00
_cell.angle_beta   90.00
_cell.angle_gamma   90.00
#
_symmetry.space_group_name_H-M   'P 1'
#
loop_
_entity.id
_entity.type
_entity.pdbx_description
1 polymer ?
#
loop_
_entity_poly.entity_id
_entity_poly.type
_entity_poly.pdbx_seq_one_letter_code
_entity_poly.pdbx_strand_id
1 'polypeptide(L)'
;MLCFAGIVAYLLDFSKNSKYDLIAATVESVWYDIFHFPENKEMFDTLISCVKWTFDSLRKGDEKYPGFFTMHSVSFIGEEKSDGQQRMAQSWIHIKEVLSTALANDPNVRPDAFDDSFTQRDFTEILFSLIISALLQHNYDCSGILGLIRRVIYL
;
A
#
# COMPACT_ATOMS: atom_id res chain seq x y z
N MET A 1 10.09 -8.96 -2.04
CA MET A 1 10.64 -9.00 -3.41
C MET A 1 9.56 -9.12 -4.51
N LEU A 2 8.27 -9.30 -4.18
CA LEU A 2 7.19 -9.52 -5.18
C LEU A 2 5.97 -8.58 -5.05
N CYS A 3 5.90 -7.69 -4.04
CA CYS A 3 4.63 -7.11 -3.59
C CYS A 3 3.99 -6.01 -4.44
N PHE A 4 4.76 -5.30 -5.29
CA PHE A 4 4.20 -4.37 -6.28
C PHE A 4 4.41 -4.88 -7.70
N ALA A 5 5.49 -5.64 -7.95
CA ALA A 5 5.75 -6.34 -9.20
C ALA A 5 4.71 -7.44 -9.53
N GLY A 6 4.02 -8.00 -8.53
CA GLY A 6 2.93 -8.96 -8.74
C GLY A 6 1.62 -8.33 -9.23
N ILE A 7 1.33 -7.09 -8.81
CA ILE A 7 0.22 -6.27 -9.36
C ILE A 7 0.54 -5.91 -10.82
N VAL A 8 1.79 -5.53 -11.07
CA VAL A 8 2.40 -5.19 -12.36
C VAL A 8 2.37 -6.39 -13.33
N ALA A 9 2.77 -7.59 -12.89
CA ALA A 9 2.86 -8.77 -13.76
C ALA A 9 1.50 -9.40 -14.11
N TYR A 10 0.47 -9.25 -13.26
CA TYR A 10 -0.86 -9.83 -13.51
C TYR A 10 -1.68 -9.01 -14.52
N LEU A 11 -1.40 -7.71 -14.67
CA LEU A 11 -1.98 -6.86 -15.72
C LEU A 11 -1.49 -7.23 -17.13
N LEU A 12 -0.36 -7.92 -17.24
CA LEU A 12 0.26 -8.30 -18.50
C LEU A 12 -0.26 -9.63 -19.08
N ASP A 13 -1.03 -10.42 -18.33
CA ASP A 13 -1.36 -11.80 -18.72
C ASP A 13 -2.50 -11.94 -19.75
N PHE A 14 -3.06 -10.82 -20.24
CA PHE A 14 -4.07 -10.82 -21.32
C PHE A 14 -3.74 -9.78 -22.41
N SER A 15 -2.72 -10.07 -23.23
CA SER A 15 -2.32 -9.19 -24.33
C SER A 15 -3.39 -9.08 -25.43
N LYS A 16 -4.00 -7.90 -25.62
CA LYS A 16 -4.64 -7.47 -26.89
C LYS A 16 -4.67 -5.93 -27.03
N ASN A 17 -3.55 -5.37 -27.54
CA ASN A 17 -3.40 -4.06 -28.21
C ASN A 17 -4.59 -3.08 -28.13
N SER A 18 -4.91 -2.59 -26.94
CA SER A 18 -5.95 -1.58 -26.74
C SER A 18 -5.37 -0.29 -26.17
N LYS A 19 -6.07 0.85 -26.38
CA LYS A 19 -5.75 2.15 -25.74
C LYS A 19 -5.67 2.02 -24.21
N TYR A 20 -6.42 1.09 -23.63
CA TYR A 20 -6.53 0.89 -22.19
C TYR A 20 -5.36 0.12 -21.61
N ASP A 21 -4.76 -0.79 -22.38
CA ASP A 21 -3.54 -1.51 -21.97
C ASP A 21 -2.39 -0.53 -21.76
N LEU A 22 -2.26 0.46 -22.65
CA LEU A 22 -1.25 1.52 -22.52
C LEU A 22 -1.50 2.40 -21.30
N ILE A 23 -2.77 2.73 -21.02
CA ILE A 23 -3.15 3.50 -19.83
C ILE A 23 -2.85 2.68 -18.56
N ALA A 24 -3.19 1.40 -18.54
CA ALA A 24 -2.90 0.49 -17.43
C ALA A 24 -1.40 0.39 -17.16
N ALA A 25 -0.59 0.13 -18.20
CA ALA A 25 0.87 0.08 -18.09
C ALA A 25 1.46 1.41 -17.61
N THR A 26 0.87 2.55 -17.99
CA THR A 26 1.30 3.87 -17.51
C THR A 26 0.98 4.07 -16.03
N VAL A 27 -0.25 3.75 -15.60
CA VAL A 27 -0.67 3.83 -14.20
C VAL A 27 0.17 2.91 -13.33
N GLU A 28 0.45 1.71 -13.82
CA GLU A 28 1.32 0.73 -13.20
C GLU A 28 2.76 1.23 -13.06
N SER A 29 3.34 1.80 -14.12
CA SER A 29 4.69 2.36 -14.08
C SER A 29 4.81 3.49 -13.05
N VAL A 30 3.77 4.31 -12.89
CA VAL A 30 3.74 5.36 -11.86
C VAL A 30 3.66 4.76 -10.46
N TRP A 31 2.80 3.76 -10.22
CA TRP A 31 2.77 3.07 -8.93
C TRP A 31 4.10 2.39 -8.60
N TYR A 32 4.74 1.76 -9.59
CA TYR A 32 6.05 1.15 -9.44
C TYR A 32 7.13 2.17 -9.06
N ASP A 33 7.11 3.35 -9.67
CA ASP A 33 8.05 4.42 -9.35
C ASP A 33 7.83 5.00 -7.93
N ILE A 34 6.57 5.20 -7.52
CA ILE A 34 6.20 5.69 -6.19
C ILE A 34 6.60 4.71 -5.08
N PHE A 35 6.36 3.42 -5.30
CA PHE A 35 6.63 2.34 -4.33
C PHE A 35 7.84 1.50 -4.71
N HIS A 36 8.81 2.09 -5.41
CA HIS A 36 10.05 1.41 -5.71
C HIS A 36 10.78 1.10 -4.40
N PHE A 37 10.97 -0.19 -4.13
CA PHE A 37 11.65 -0.64 -2.92
C PHE A 37 13.10 -0.15 -2.95
N PRO A 38 13.58 0.54 -1.90
CA PRO A 38 15.01 0.80 -1.78
C PRO A 38 15.73 -0.54 -1.66
N GLU A 39 16.90 -0.66 -2.30
CA GLU A 39 17.71 -1.89 -2.28
C GLU A 39 18.09 -2.35 -0.86
N ASN A 40 17.97 -1.45 0.12
CA ASN A 40 18.24 -1.73 1.53
C ASN A 40 17.06 -2.49 2.19
N LYS A 41 17.27 -3.78 2.42
CA LYS A 41 16.31 -4.70 3.06
C LYS A 41 15.97 -4.32 4.51
N GLU A 42 16.86 -3.61 5.22
CA GLU A 42 16.69 -3.26 6.64
C GLU A 42 15.52 -2.28 6.88
N MET A 43 15.02 -1.63 5.83
CA MET A 43 13.87 -0.72 5.94
C MET A 43 12.54 -1.41 6.29
N PHE A 44 12.48 -2.73 6.28
CA PHE A 44 11.25 -3.50 6.58
C PHE A 44 11.38 -4.41 7.79
N ASP A 45 12.42 -4.22 8.61
CA ASP A 45 12.65 -5.03 9.81
C ASP A 45 11.61 -4.77 10.90
N THR A 46 10.89 -3.64 10.83
CA THR A 46 9.82 -3.29 11.78
C THR A 46 8.62 -2.70 11.06
N LEU A 47 7.44 -2.85 11.67
CA LEU A 47 6.22 -2.22 11.20
C LEU A 47 6.34 -0.70 11.18
N ILE A 48 7.04 -0.09 12.14
CA ILE A 48 7.32 1.35 12.14
C ILE A 48 8.12 1.76 10.90
N SER A 49 9.17 1.02 10.54
CA SER A 49 9.98 1.34 9.37
C SER A 49 9.18 1.17 8.07
N CYS A 50 8.35 0.11 7.98
CA CYS A 50 7.42 -0.09 6.88
C CYS A 50 6.45 1.09 6.72
N VAL A 51 5.80 1.52 7.80
CA VAL A 51 4.84 2.63 7.77
C VAL A 51 5.53 3.95 7.41
N LYS A 52 6.71 4.23 7.98
CA LYS A 52 7.49 5.42 7.60
C LYS A 52 7.79 5.45 6.11
N TRP A 53 8.24 4.33 5.55
CA TRP A 53 8.51 4.22 4.12
C TRP A 53 7.24 4.45 3.29
N THR A 54 6.12 3.83 3.67
CA THR A 54 4.84 4.05 2.98
C THR A 54 4.47 5.52 2.92
N PHE A 55 4.53 6.24 4.04
CA PHE A 55 4.20 7.67 4.08
C PHE A 55 5.19 8.54 3.31
N ASP A 56 6.49 8.22 3.34
CA ASP A 56 7.50 8.92 2.56
C ASP A 56 7.31 8.71 1.04
N SER A 57 7.00 7.47 0.62
CA SER A 57 6.62 7.15 -0.76
C SER A 57 5.37 7.90 -1.20
N LEU A 58 4.32 7.95 -0.36
CA LEU A 58 3.10 8.69 -0.68
C LEU A 58 3.39 10.19 -0.86
N ARG A 59 4.14 10.80 0.07
CA ARG A 59 4.52 12.21 -0.01
C ARG A 59 5.32 12.51 -1.28
N LYS A 60 6.38 11.74 -1.55
CA LYS A 60 7.20 11.89 -2.76
C LYS A 60 6.41 11.64 -4.03
N GLY A 61 5.48 10.69 -4.00
CA GLY A 61 4.59 10.37 -5.10
C GLY A 61 3.63 11.51 -5.41
N ASP A 62 3.04 12.15 -4.41
CA ASP A 62 2.15 13.30 -4.59
C ASP A 62 2.93 14.53 -5.12
N GLU A 63 4.16 14.72 -4.66
CA GLU A 63 5.08 15.76 -5.16
C GLU A 63 5.49 15.51 -6.63
N LYS A 64 5.82 14.26 -6.99
CA LYS A 64 6.33 13.88 -8.32
C LYS A 64 5.21 13.70 -9.35
N TYR A 65 4.03 13.25 -8.94
CA TYR A 65 2.87 13.00 -9.78
C TYR A 65 1.60 13.65 -9.20
N PRO A 66 1.50 14.99 -9.22
CA PRO A 66 0.37 15.70 -8.61
C PRO A 66 -0.98 15.22 -9.13
N GLY A 67 -1.88 14.86 -8.21
CA GLY A 67 -3.24 14.42 -8.52
C GLY A 67 -3.36 13.00 -9.08
N PHE A 68 -2.26 12.23 -9.15
CA PHE A 68 -2.30 10.84 -9.58
C PHE A 68 -3.19 9.98 -8.66
N PHE A 69 -3.04 10.12 -7.34
CA PHE A 69 -3.81 9.31 -6.38
C PHE A 69 -5.32 9.51 -6.46
N THR A 70 -5.79 10.65 -6.97
CA THR A 70 -7.22 10.93 -7.15
C THR A 70 -7.72 10.58 -8.56
N MET A 71 -6.87 10.71 -9.58
CA MET A 71 -7.29 10.60 -10.99
C MET A 71 -6.97 9.26 -11.66
N HIS A 72 -6.07 8.43 -11.11
CA HIS A 72 -5.61 7.21 -11.78
C HIS A 72 -6.75 6.26 -12.18
N SER A 73 -7.85 6.22 -11.43
CA SER A 73 -9.01 5.37 -11.70
C SER A 73 -10.00 5.96 -12.72
N VAL A 74 -9.95 7.26 -12.99
CA VAL A 74 -10.89 7.98 -13.88
C VAL A 74 -10.79 7.49 -15.33
N SER A 75 -9.58 7.14 -15.76
CA SER A 75 -9.32 6.62 -17.11
C SER A 75 -9.94 5.24 -17.38
N PHE A 76 -10.45 4.57 -16.34
CA PHE A 76 -11.12 3.26 -16.41
C PHE A 76 -12.65 3.35 -16.22
N ILE A 77 -13.21 4.56 -16.09
CA ILE A 77 -14.66 4.76 -15.97
C ILE A 77 -15.33 4.46 -17.32
N GLY A 78 -16.17 3.42 -17.36
CA GLY A 78 -16.96 3.04 -18.55
C GLY A 78 -16.48 1.77 -19.26
N GLU A 79 -15.34 1.19 -18.86
CA GLU A 79 -15.06 -0.22 -19.15
C GLU A 79 -16.03 -1.11 -18.35
N GLU A 80 -16.25 -2.35 -18.81
CA GLU A 80 -17.04 -3.33 -18.08
C GLU A 80 -16.61 -3.31 -16.60
N LYS A 81 -17.51 -2.84 -15.73
CA LYS A 81 -17.23 -2.41 -14.35
C LYS A 81 -16.49 -3.45 -13.49
N SER A 82 -16.38 -4.71 -13.92
CA SER A 82 -15.69 -5.79 -13.21
C SER A 82 -14.19 -5.55 -13.10
N ASP A 83 -13.51 -5.23 -14.20
CA ASP A 83 -12.07 -5.48 -14.25
C ASP A 83 -11.26 -4.37 -13.55
N GLY A 84 -11.59 -3.10 -13.79
CA GLY A 84 -10.96 -1.97 -13.10
C GLY A 84 -11.18 -1.97 -11.58
N GLN A 85 -12.39 -2.32 -11.15
CA GLN A 85 -12.74 -2.41 -9.73
C GLN A 85 -12.04 -3.60 -9.06
N GLN A 86 -11.96 -4.74 -9.74
CA GLN A 86 -11.24 -5.91 -9.26
C GLN A 86 -9.73 -5.63 -9.13
N ARG A 87 -9.13 -4.92 -10.08
CA ARG A 87 -7.72 -4.50 -10.04
C ARG A 87 -7.40 -3.62 -8.83
N MET A 88 -8.28 -2.65 -8.53
CA MET A 88 -8.16 -1.84 -7.31
C MET A 88 -8.31 -2.68 -6.03
N ALA A 89 -9.30 -3.56 -5.99
CA ALA A 89 -9.55 -4.42 -4.82
C ALA A 89 -8.35 -5.34 -4.52
N GLN A 90 -7.72 -5.90 -5.56
CA GLN A 90 -6.50 -6.71 -5.42
C GLN A 90 -5.31 -5.90 -4.91
N SER A 91 -5.16 -4.65 -5.35
CA SER A 91 -4.10 -3.76 -4.87
C SER A 91 -4.21 -3.51 -3.35
N TRP A 92 -5.44 -3.36 -2.83
CA TRP A 92 -5.68 -3.24 -1.40
C TRP A 92 -5.36 -4.51 -0.61
N ILE A 93 -5.63 -5.69 -1.18
CA ILE A 93 -5.26 -6.97 -0.56
C ILE A 93 -3.74 -7.03 -0.36
N HIS A 94 -2.96 -6.69 -1.38
CA HIS A 94 -1.50 -6.76 -1.30
C HIS A 94 -0.90 -5.73 -0.33
N ILE A 95 -1.42 -4.50 -0.26
CA ILE A 95 -0.96 -3.53 0.74
C ILE A 95 -1.16 -4.09 2.16
N LYS A 96 -2.31 -4.74 2.41
CA LYS A 96 -2.58 -5.38 3.69
C LYS A 96 -1.69 -6.58 3.96
N GLU A 97 -1.33 -7.36 2.95
CA GLU A 97 -0.35 -8.45 3.08
C GLU A 97 1.04 -7.92 3.45
N VAL A 98 1.47 -6.79 2.87
CA VAL A 98 2.75 -6.15 3.23
C VAL A 98 2.74 -5.72 4.69
N LEU A 99 1.69 -5.04 5.13
CA LEU A 99 1.55 -4.61 6.53
C LEU A 99 1.49 -5.80 7.48
N SER A 100 0.73 -6.84 7.13
CA SER A 100 0.64 -8.07 7.91
C SER A 100 1.99 -8.76 8.02
N THR A 101 2.74 -8.82 6.92
CA THR A 101 4.09 -9.44 6.89
C THR A 101 5.08 -8.63 7.71
N ALA A 102 5.04 -7.31 7.62
CA ALA A 102 5.89 -6.43 8.43
C ALA A 102 5.56 -6.58 9.91
N LEU A 103 4.29 -6.65 10.28
CA LEU A 103 3.85 -6.89 11.66
C LEU A 103 4.27 -8.28 12.18
N ALA A 104 4.09 -9.33 11.38
CA ALA A 104 4.42 -10.69 11.78
C ALA A 104 5.93 -10.92 11.96
N ASN A 105 6.77 -10.19 11.23
CA ASN A 105 8.23 -10.31 11.29
C ASN A 105 8.89 -9.30 12.24
N ASP A 106 8.12 -8.39 12.84
CA ASP A 106 8.68 -7.34 13.69
C ASP A 106 9.12 -7.90 15.05
N PRO A 107 10.43 -7.93 15.34
CA PRO A 107 10.96 -8.56 16.55
C PRO A 107 10.63 -7.79 17.83
N ASN A 108 10.11 -6.57 17.72
CA ASN A 108 9.78 -5.72 18.87
C ASN A 108 8.32 -5.87 19.33
N VAL A 109 7.51 -6.64 18.61
CA VAL A 109 6.12 -6.92 19.00
C VAL A 109 6.12 -7.69 20.31
N ARG A 110 5.45 -7.15 21.33
CA ARG A 110 5.31 -7.83 22.61
C ARG A 110 4.42 -9.09 22.48
N PRO A 111 4.68 -10.17 23.24
CA PRO A 111 3.98 -11.44 23.06
C PRO A 111 2.46 -11.39 23.29
N ASP A 112 2.00 -10.45 24.11
CA ASP A 112 0.61 -10.25 24.51
C ASP A 112 -0.04 -9.03 23.82
N ALA A 113 0.54 -8.56 22.71
CA ALA A 113 -0.01 -7.44 21.93
C ALA A 113 -1.40 -7.76 21.33
N PHE A 114 -1.70 -9.05 21.14
CA PHE A 114 -2.90 -9.53 20.44
C PHE A 114 -3.52 -10.72 21.17
N ASP A 115 -4.84 -10.82 21.08
CA ASP A 115 -5.65 -11.92 21.62
C ASP A 115 -6.85 -12.20 20.69
N ASP A 116 -7.80 -13.04 21.15
CA ASP A 116 -8.99 -13.40 20.38
C ASP A 116 -9.94 -12.21 20.13
N SER A 117 -9.87 -11.15 20.94
CA SER A 117 -10.70 -9.95 20.82
C SER A 117 -10.04 -8.86 19.97
N PHE A 118 -8.71 -8.88 19.86
CA PHE A 118 -7.93 -7.95 19.06
C PHE A 118 -6.76 -8.66 18.38
N THR A 119 -6.96 -9.01 17.12
CA THR A 119 -6.01 -9.82 16.35
C THR A 119 -5.01 -8.96 15.55
N GLN A 120 -3.91 -9.57 15.09
CA GLN A 120 -2.99 -8.94 14.13
C GLN A 120 -3.70 -8.46 12.85
N ARG A 121 -4.74 -9.20 12.44
CA ARG A 121 -5.57 -8.84 11.28
C ARG A 121 -6.35 -7.56 11.55
N ASP A 122 -6.99 -7.45 12.71
CA ASP A 122 -7.76 -6.26 13.08
C ASP A 122 -6.86 -5.03 13.11
N PHE A 123 -5.67 -5.16 13.70
CA PHE A 123 -4.71 -4.07 13.72
C PHE A 123 -4.22 -3.67 12.32
N THR A 124 -3.94 -4.64 11.45
CA THR A 124 -3.58 -4.36 10.05
C THR A 124 -4.69 -3.64 9.29
N GLU A 125 -5.95 -4.05 9.45
CA GLU A 125 -7.09 -3.38 8.80
C GLU A 125 -7.28 -1.94 9.30
N ILE A 126 -7.05 -1.70 10.61
CA ILE A 126 -7.06 -0.35 11.19
C ILE A 126 -5.94 0.50 10.60
N LEU A 127 -4.70 -0.01 10.56
CA LEU A 127 -3.56 0.73 10.00
C LEU A 127 -3.77 1.04 8.52
N PHE A 128 -4.27 0.08 7.75
CA PHE A 128 -4.62 0.28 6.35
C PHE A 128 -5.66 1.40 6.19
N SER A 129 -6.71 1.39 7.01
CA SER A 129 -7.75 2.43 7.00
C SER A 129 -7.18 3.82 7.29
N LEU A 130 -6.23 3.93 8.22
CA LEU A 130 -5.54 5.18 8.54
C LEU A 130 -4.63 5.67 7.39
N ILE A 131 -3.94 4.75 6.71
CA ILE A 131 -3.13 5.07 5.52
C ILE A 131 -4.01 5.60 4.38
N ILE A 132 -5.14 4.95 4.10
CA ILE A 132 -6.09 5.42 3.08
C ILE A 132 -6.67 6.78 3.46
N SER A 133 -6.99 6.99 4.73
CA SER A 133 -7.47 8.29 5.23
C SER A 133 -6.44 9.40 5.00
N ALA A 134 -5.17 9.14 5.31
CA ALA A 134 -4.05 10.05 5.06
C ALA A 134 -3.88 10.36 3.56
N LEU A 135 -3.98 9.33 2.71
CA LEU A 135 -3.92 9.47 1.26
C LEU A 135 -5.03 10.40 0.72
N LEU A 136 -6.28 10.17 1.14
CA LEU A 136 -7.43 10.96 0.69
C LEU A 136 -7.39 12.41 1.19
N GLN A 137 -6.81 12.65 2.35
CA GLN A 137 -6.67 13.98 2.94
C GLN A 137 -5.41 14.72 2.48
N HIS A 138 -4.55 14.08 1.68
CA HIS A 138 -3.20 14.58 1.35
C HIS A 138 -2.39 14.96 2.61
N ASN A 139 -2.58 14.21 3.71
CA ASN A 139 -1.88 14.44 4.98
C ASN A 139 -0.88 13.32 5.23
N TYR A 140 0.38 13.58 4.91
CA TYR A 140 1.46 12.58 5.00
C TYR A 140 2.25 12.65 6.31
N ASP A 141 1.74 13.29 7.36
CA ASP A 141 2.32 13.17 8.70
C ASP A 141 1.90 11.84 9.37
N CYS A 142 2.83 10.90 9.47
CA CYS A 142 2.61 9.62 10.13
C CYS A 142 2.87 9.63 11.65
N SER A 143 3.24 10.76 12.26
CA SER A 143 3.67 10.83 13.66
C SER A 143 2.64 10.22 14.63
N GLY A 144 1.35 10.51 14.42
CA GLY A 144 0.24 9.96 15.20
C GLY A 144 0.10 8.45 15.06
N ILE A 145 0.20 7.92 13.84
CA ILE A 145 0.12 6.47 13.55
C ILE A 145 1.32 5.74 14.17
N LEU A 146 2.52 6.30 14.06
CA LEU A 146 3.70 5.74 14.73
C LEU A 146 3.55 5.77 16.25
N GLY A 147 2.90 6.79 16.80
CA GLY A 147 2.55 6.87 18.22
C GLY A 147 1.56 5.77 18.64
N LEU A 148 0.57 5.48 17.81
CA LEU A 148 -0.39 4.39 18.01
C LEU A 148 0.32 3.04 18.00
N ILE A 149 1.13 2.76 16.96
CA ILE A 149 1.87 1.51 16.81
C ILE A 149 2.71 1.22 18.07
N ARG A 150 3.54 2.18 18.51
CA ARG A 150 4.37 1.98 19.71
C ARG A 150 3.55 1.57 20.93
N ARG A 151 2.41 2.24 21.17
CA ARG A 151 1.55 1.98 22.33
C ARG A 151 0.78 0.67 22.22
N VAL A 152 0.43 0.27 21.01
CA VAL A 152 -0.40 -0.94 20.80
C VAL A 152 0.44 -2.20 20.73
N ILE A 153 1.65 -2.17 20.17
CA ILE A 153 2.43 -3.40 19.94
C ILE A 153 3.80 -3.45 20.61
N TYR A 154 4.38 -2.35 21.10
CA TYR A 154 5.72 -2.36 21.71
C TYR A 154 5.76 -2.05 23.21
N LEU A 155 4.79 -1.28 23.73
CA LEU A 155 4.68 -0.88 25.14
C LEU A 155 3.57 -1.66 25.83
#